data_AF-A0A941SWY7-F1
#
_entry.id   AF-A0A941SWY7-F1
#
_cell.length_a   1.000
_cell.length_b   1.000
_cell.length_c   1.000
_cell.angle_alpha   90.00
_cell.angle_beta   90.00
_cell.angle_gamma   90.00
#
_symmetry.space_group_name_H-M   'P 1'
#
loop_
_entity.id
_entity.type
_entity.pdbx_description
1 polymer ?
#
loop_
_entity_poly.entity_id
_entity_poly.type
_entity_poly.pdbx_seq_one_letter_code
_entity_poly.pdbx_strand_id
1 'polypeptide(L)' 'FVGGVVPRQDYGFLYEAGVKGIYGPGTPIPASAKDVLEQIKKAKC' A
#
# COMPACT_ATOMS: atom_id res chain seq x y z
N PHE A 1 1.48 -5.15 -0.99
CA PHE A 1 1.44 -3.75 -1.43
C PHE A 1 1.13 -3.73 -2.91
N VAL A 2 0.37 -2.75 -3.39
CA VAL A 2 0.01 -2.62 -4.81
C VAL A 2 0.34 -1.20 -5.26
N GLY A 3 0.79 -1.05 -6.50
CA GLY A 3 1.11 0.24 -7.09
C GLY A 3 0.55 0.39 -8.50
N GLY A 4 0.42 1.63 -8.97
CA GLY A 4 -0.09 1.95 -10.30
C GLY A 4 -1.54 2.45 -10.29
N VAL A 5 -2.21 2.42 -11.45
CA VAL A 5 -3.59 2.88 -11.58
C VAL A 5 -4.54 1.79 -11.07
N VAL A 6 -4.98 1.93 -9.82
CA VAL A 6 -5.91 0.99 -9.18
C VAL A 6 -7.28 1.67 -9.04
N PRO A 7 -8.36 1.07 -9.58
CA PRO A 7 -9.72 1.57 -9.39
C PRO A 7 -10.10 1.60 -7.90
N ARG A 8 -10.79 2.67 -7.46
CA ARG A 8 -11.18 2.82 -6.05
C ARG A 8 -12.13 1.71 -5.57
N GLN A 9 -12.89 1.11 -6.48
CA GLN A 9 -13.79 -0.01 -6.19
C GLN A 9 -13.01 -1.27 -5.77
N ASP A 10 -11.80 -1.46 -6.30
CA ASP A 10 -10.98 -2.63 -6.03
C ASP A 10 -10.24 -2.55 -4.69
N TYR A 11 -10.25 -1.38 -4.03
CA TYR A 11 -9.51 -1.17 -2.78
C TYR A 11 -10.00 -2.13 -1.70
N GLY A 12 -11.33 -2.29 -1.56
CA GLY A 12 -11.92 -3.20 -0.57
C GLY A 12 -11.43 -4.64 -0.77
N PHE A 13 -11.55 -5.14 -2.00
CA PHE A 13 -11.05 -6.47 -2.38
C PHE A 13 -9.55 -6.64 -2.09
N LEU A 14 -8.73 -5.65 -2.44
CA LEU A 14 -7.28 -5.71 -2.23
C LEU A 14 -6.93 -5.71 -0.74
N TYR A 15 -7.61 -4.89 0.07
CA TYR A 15 -7.42 -4.90 1.53
C TYR A 15 -7.84 -6.24 2.15
N GLU A 16 -8.96 -6.82 1.72
CA GLU A 16 -9.41 -8.15 2.14
C GLU A 16 -8.42 -9.25 1.74
N ALA A 17 -7.81 -9.14 0.55
CA ALA A 17 -6.74 -10.02 0.10
C ALA A 17 -5.41 -9.84 0.88
N GLY A 18 -5.37 -8.94 1.87
CA GLY A 18 -4.22 -8.73 2.75
C GLY A 18 -3.25 -7.66 2.28
N VAL A 19 -3.60 -6.86 1.27
CA VAL A 19 -2.77 -5.73 0.84
C VAL A 19 -2.67 -4.70 1.97
N LYS A 20 -1.44 -4.38 2.36
CA LYS A 20 -1.15 -3.43 3.45
C LYS A 20 -1.00 -1.98 3.00
N GLY A 21 -0.96 -1.72 1.69
CA GLY A 21 -0.83 -0.37 1.13
C GLY A 21 -1.05 -0.36 -0.38
N ILE A 22 -1.73 0.69 -0.86
CA ILE A 22 -2.05 0.95 -2.28
C ILE A 22 -1.44 2.31 -2.65
N TYR A 23 -0.52 2.32 -3.61
CA TYR A 23 0.22 3.50 -4.04
C TYR A 23 -0.16 3.89 -5.48
N GLY A 24 -1.11 4.82 -5.58
CA GLY A 24 -1.63 5.31 -6.86
C GLY A 24 -0.62 6.11 -7.68
N PRO A 25 -0.97 6.46 -8.94
CA PRO A 25 -0.15 7.34 -9.77
C PRO A 25 0.09 8.70 -9.07
N GLY A 26 1.33 9.18 -9.11
CA GLY A 26 1.75 10.42 -8.45
C GLY A 26 2.11 10.28 -6.96
N THR A 27 2.01 9.08 -6.37
CA THR A 27 2.51 8.84 -5.01
C THR A 27 4.02 9.07 -4.95
N PRO A 28 4.52 9.99 -4.08
CA PRO A 28 5.95 10.22 -3.96
C PRO A 28 6.68 8.97 -3.46
N ILE A 29 7.79 8.62 -4.14
CA ILE A 29 8.64 7.46 -3.77
C ILE A 29 9.07 7.49 -2.29
N PRO A 30 9.49 8.64 -1.71
CA PRO A 30 9.87 8.66 -0.30
C PRO A 30 8.70 8.33 0.65
N ALA A 31 7.48 8.71 0.28
CA ALA A 31 6.29 8.47 1.08
C ALA A 31 5.89 6.99 1.07
N SER A 32 5.90 6.34 -0.10
CA SER A 32 5.62 4.90 -0.21
C SER A 32 6.70 4.06 0.46
N ALA A 33 7.98 4.40 0.30
CA ALA A 33 9.09 3.71 0.96
C ALA A 33 8.99 3.79 2.48
N LYS A 34 8.65 4.97 3.03
CA LYS A 34 8.45 5.15 4.47
C LYS A 34 7.32 4.28 5.00
N ASP A 35 6.16 4.29 4.34
CA ASP A 35 5.01 3.48 4.76
C ASP A 35 5.33 1.98 4.73
N VAL A 36 5.97 1.47 3.66
CA VAL A 36 6.40 0.06 3.59
C VAL A 36 7.29 -0.32 4.78
N LEU A 37 8.28 0.51 5.11
CA LEU A 37 9.18 0.26 6.23
C LEU A 37 8.44 0.28 7.58
N GLU A 38 7.48 1.17 7.77
CA GLU A 38 6.66 1.22 8.98
C GLU A 38 5.77 -0.02 9.12
N GLN A 39 5.14 -0.48 8.03
CA GLN A 39 4.32 -1.69 8.04
C GLN A 39 5.15 -2.94 8.36
N ILE A 40 6.38 -3.04 7.81
CA ILE A 40 7.31 -4.14 8.13
C ILE A 40 7.71 -4.10 9.61
N LYS A 41 7.97 -2.93 10.18
CA LYS A 41 8.28 -2.78 11.61
C LYS A 41 7.11 -3.23 12.48
N LYS A 42 5.88 -2.82 12.14
CA LYS A 42 4.66 -3.22 12.86
C LYS A 42 4.40 -4.72 12.82
N ALA A 43 4.75 -5.39 11.73
CA ALA A 43 4.56 -6.83 11.58
C ALA A 43 5.60 -7.69 12.32
N LYS A 44 6.72 -7.10 12.76
CA LYS A 44 7.81 -7.80 13.48
C LYS A 44 7.64 -7.79 15.00
N CYS A 45 6.58 -7.17 15.52
CA CYS A 45 6.28 -7.05 16.94
C CYS A 45 4.99 -7.80 17.28
#